data_AF-A0A524E8Z9-F1
#
_entry.id   AF-A0A524E8Z9-F1
#
_cell.length_a   1.000
_cell.length_b   1.000
_cell.length_c   1.000
_cell.angle_alpha   90.00
_cell.angle_beta   90.00
_cell.angle_gamma   90.00
#
_symmetry.space_group_name_H-M   'P 1'
#
loop_
_entity.id
_entity.type
_entity.pdbx_description
1 polymer ?
#
loop_
_entity_poly.entity_id
_entity_poly.type
_entity_poly.pdbx_seq_one_letter_code
_entity_poly.pdbx_strand_id
1 'polypeptide(L)'
;MTTMKKANETVMTQDWKESSMERHDLYNFESKIDYILDRSPKGHQNDYLLEVFFFIPETLQINKDSYSKDQFFLDMNNRIRFKTPQMSLEGILDKKNDLSPVNIILKKVRQVEFGKKEEELDIRIEREIRLLACIVKVSLRDQFTYLLNNYKKLLMQGNFENAITRLLTSIENLEIKLNCLREKFVLAQMAIKLREAFQFADEYISLQIKTWIAHTIKCLEGKPIDSNIQS
;
A
#
# COMPACT_ATOMS: atom_id res chain seq x y z
N MET A 1 -33.13 -19.76 42.97
CA MET A 1 -31.77 -20.32 42.89
C MET A 1 -31.47 -20.52 41.41
N THR A 2 -30.93 -19.48 40.78
CA THR A 2 -30.80 -19.37 39.33
C THR A 2 -29.36 -19.67 38.95
N THR A 3 -29.13 -20.82 38.34
CA THR A 3 -27.81 -21.27 37.89
C THR A 3 -27.44 -20.52 36.62
N MET A 4 -26.46 -19.61 36.72
CA MET A 4 -25.87 -18.93 35.57
C MET A 4 -25.13 -19.94 34.69
N LYS A 5 -25.53 -20.03 33.41
CA LYS A 5 -24.76 -20.67 32.36
C LYS A 5 -23.51 -19.82 32.10
N LYS A 6 -22.33 -20.38 32.37
CA LYS A 6 -21.05 -19.88 31.84
C LYS A 6 -21.12 -19.95 30.31
N ALA A 7 -21.12 -18.81 29.65
CA ALA A 7 -20.77 -18.71 28.25
C ALA A 7 -19.26 -18.94 28.15
N ASN A 8 -18.86 -20.08 27.57
CA ASN A 8 -17.50 -20.29 27.11
C ASN A 8 -17.33 -19.44 25.85
N GLU A 9 -16.88 -18.20 26.02
CA GLU A 9 -16.32 -17.43 24.92
C GLU A 9 -14.94 -18.01 24.62
N THR A 10 -14.91 -18.90 23.64
CA THR A 10 -13.69 -19.29 22.95
C THR A 10 -13.17 -18.05 22.24
N VAL A 11 -12.35 -17.24 22.92
CA VAL A 11 -11.58 -16.18 22.28
C VAL A 11 -10.66 -16.87 21.31
N MET A 12 -11.05 -16.88 20.04
CA MET A 12 -10.21 -17.25 18.93
C MET A 12 -9.04 -16.27 18.96
N THR A 13 -7.90 -16.68 19.51
CA THR A 13 -6.63 -15.96 19.36
C THR A 13 -6.31 -15.99 17.88
N GLN A 14 -6.79 -14.98 17.17
CA GLN A 14 -6.51 -14.78 15.76
C GLN A 14 -5.04 -14.41 15.68
N ASP A 15 -4.24 -15.24 15.01
CA ASP A 15 -2.82 -14.99 14.83
C ASP A 15 -2.62 -13.63 14.14
N TRP A 16 -2.19 -12.63 14.90
CA TRP A 16 -1.80 -11.32 14.42
C TRP A 16 -0.53 -11.46 13.59
N LYS A 17 -0.67 -11.77 12.29
CA LYS A 17 0.46 -12.14 11.43
C LYS A 17 1.51 -11.03 11.26
N GLU A 18 1.14 -9.77 11.45
CA GLU A 18 2.04 -8.62 11.26
C GLU A 18 1.71 -7.50 12.26
N SER A 19 2.22 -7.60 13.48
CA SER A 19 2.31 -6.47 14.41
C SER A 19 3.77 -6.02 14.53
N SER A 20 4.05 -4.72 14.34
CA SER A 20 5.39 -4.18 14.49
C SER A 20 5.40 -2.97 15.42
N MET A 21 6.53 -2.78 16.11
CA MET A 21 6.81 -1.59 16.89
C MET A 21 8.15 -1.03 16.45
N GLU A 22 8.20 0.26 16.14
CA GLU A 22 9.41 0.92 15.69
C GLU A 22 9.56 2.29 16.37
N ARG A 23 10.81 2.71 16.58
CA ARG A 23 11.10 4.07 17.01
C ARG A 23 10.80 5.01 15.84
N HIS A 24 9.85 5.91 16.01
CA HIS A 24 9.46 6.87 14.97
C HIS A 24 10.45 8.04 14.94
N ASP A 25 10.72 8.64 16.09
CA ASP A 25 11.72 9.69 16.26
C ASP A 25 12.35 9.64 17.68
N LEU A 26 12.93 10.74 18.15
CA LEU A 26 13.57 10.78 19.47
C LEU A 26 12.58 10.62 20.64
N TYR A 27 11.30 10.98 20.44
CA TYR A 27 10.29 11.06 21.50
C TYR A 27 9.05 10.21 21.22
N ASN A 28 8.90 9.70 20.00
CA ASN A 28 7.74 8.93 19.57
C ASN A 28 8.12 7.51 19.14
N PHE A 29 7.25 6.56 19.45
CA PHE A 29 7.24 5.23 18.85
C PHE A 29 5.96 5.02 18.06
N GLU A 30 6.02 4.18 17.03
CA GLU A 30 4.87 3.82 16.21
C GLU A 30 4.60 2.33 16.37
N SER A 31 3.33 1.98 16.62
CA SER A 31 2.86 0.60 16.63
C SER A 31 1.90 0.37 15.47
N LYS A 32 2.18 -0.66 14.67
CA LYS A 32 1.35 -1.10 13.55
C LYS A 32 0.73 -2.42 13.91
N ILE A 33 -0.59 -2.50 13.80
CA ILE A 33 -1.37 -3.65 14.21
C ILE A 33 -2.38 -3.95 13.10
N ASP A 34 -2.26 -5.14 12.50
CA ASP A 34 -3.15 -5.59 11.43
C ASP A 34 -4.42 -6.21 12.01
N TYR A 35 -5.58 -5.64 11.71
CA TYR A 35 -6.88 -6.21 12.09
C TYR A 35 -7.62 -6.80 10.89
N ILE A 36 -8.15 -8.02 11.04
CA ILE A 36 -8.95 -8.67 10.01
C ILE A 36 -10.42 -8.33 10.23
N LEU A 37 -11.02 -7.66 9.24
CA LEU A 37 -12.44 -7.35 9.26
C LEU A 37 -13.27 -8.61 9.01
N ASP A 38 -14.35 -8.76 9.77
CA ASP A 38 -15.42 -9.69 9.45
C ASP A 38 -16.09 -9.25 8.15
N ARG A 39 -16.07 -10.17 7.17
CA ARG A 39 -16.65 -10.00 5.84
C ARG A 39 -18.02 -10.66 5.73
N SER A 40 -18.60 -11.12 6.85
CA SER A 40 -19.89 -11.78 6.84
C SER A 40 -20.98 -10.83 6.30
N PRO A 41 -21.85 -11.31 5.39
CA PRO A 41 -22.83 -10.46 4.70
C PRO A 41 -23.98 -9.99 5.61
N LYS A 42 -23.98 -10.38 6.89
CA LYS A 42 -24.93 -9.87 7.88
C LYS A 42 -24.34 -8.54 8.34
N GLY A 43 -24.90 -7.41 7.94
CA GLY A 43 -24.38 -6.04 8.13
C GLY A 43 -24.10 -5.60 9.56
N HIS A 44 -23.19 -6.28 10.25
CA HIS A 44 -22.65 -5.90 11.54
C HIS A 44 -21.55 -4.87 11.30
N GLN A 45 -21.55 -3.83 12.14
CA GLN A 45 -20.41 -2.94 12.24
C GLN A 45 -19.20 -3.75 12.70
N ASN A 46 -18.05 -3.50 12.08
CA ASN A 46 -16.79 -4.11 12.49
C ASN A 46 -16.25 -3.31 13.67
N ASP A 47 -16.53 -3.77 14.88
CA ASP A 47 -15.92 -3.25 16.10
C ASP A 47 -14.61 -4.01 16.39
N TYR A 48 -13.63 -3.32 16.95
CA TYR A 48 -12.38 -3.93 17.40
C TYR A 48 -11.99 -3.38 18.77
N LEU A 49 -11.55 -4.27 19.66
CA LEU A 49 -10.97 -3.92 20.96
C LEU A 49 -9.48 -4.24 20.90
N LEU A 50 -8.65 -3.25 21.24
CA LEU A 50 -7.21 -3.42 21.35
C LEU A 50 -6.80 -3.21 22.80
N GLU A 51 -6.24 -4.27 23.41
CA GLU A 51 -5.64 -4.21 24.74
C GLU A 51 -4.11 -4.21 24.59
N VAL A 52 -3.46 -3.17 25.12
CA VAL A 52 -2.00 -3.00 25.04
C VAL A 52 -1.43 -2.84 26.45
N PHE A 53 -0.39 -3.59 26.75
CA PHE A 53 0.34 -3.52 28.02
C PHE A 53 1.75 -3.00 27.77
N PHE A 54 2.13 -1.92 28.44
CA PHE A 54 3.48 -1.35 28.39
C PHE A 54 4.24 -1.69 29.66
N PHE A 55 5.48 -2.17 29.50
CA PHE A 55 6.44 -2.33 30.58
C PHE A 55 7.46 -1.20 30.48
N ILE A 56 7.31 -0.20 31.35
CA ILE A 56 8.14 1.01 31.32
C ILE A 56 9.14 0.95 32.47
N PRO A 57 10.47 1.00 32.20
CA PRO A 57 11.48 1.06 33.25
C PRO A 57 11.31 2.30 34.15
N GLU A 58 11.49 2.11 35.45
CA GLU A 58 11.40 3.19 36.44
C GLU A 58 12.41 4.33 36.18
N THR A 59 13.54 4.01 35.55
CA THR A 59 14.58 4.97 35.16
C THR A 59 14.09 6.04 34.17
N LEU A 60 13.01 5.79 33.43
CA LEU A 60 12.40 6.78 32.54
C LEU A 60 11.51 7.78 33.28
N GLN A 61 11.25 7.54 34.58
CA GLN A 61 10.40 8.37 35.43
C GLN A 61 9.01 8.63 34.84
N ILE A 62 8.49 7.74 34.00
CA ILE A 62 7.13 7.80 33.48
C ILE A 62 6.22 7.05 34.46
N ASN A 63 5.39 7.78 35.18
CA ASN A 63 4.44 7.24 36.14
C ASN A 63 3.19 8.14 36.18
N LYS A 64 2.17 7.76 36.94
CA LYS A 64 0.89 8.48 37.02
C LYS A 64 1.02 9.97 37.40
N ASP A 65 2.08 10.35 38.11
CA ASP A 65 2.30 11.72 38.60
C ASP A 65 3.07 12.56 37.58
N SER A 66 3.99 11.97 36.82
CA SER A 66 4.76 12.63 35.76
C SER A 66 4.13 12.55 34.37
N TYR A 67 3.28 11.56 34.13
CA TYR A 67 2.59 11.30 32.87
C TYR A 67 1.26 10.61 33.14
N SER A 68 0.22 11.43 33.27
CA SER A 68 -1.11 10.94 33.62
C SER A 68 -1.74 10.13 32.48
N LYS A 69 -2.75 9.33 32.84
CA LYS A 69 -3.55 8.59 31.86
C LYS A 69 -4.19 9.53 30.82
N ASP A 70 -4.70 10.67 31.26
CA ASP A 70 -5.36 11.63 30.36
C ASP A 70 -4.34 12.22 29.37
N GLN A 71 -3.13 12.53 29.83
CA GLN A 71 -2.06 12.99 28.95
C GLN A 71 -1.66 11.91 27.93
N PHE A 72 -1.55 10.65 28.34
CA PHE A 72 -1.30 9.53 27.43
C PHE A 72 -2.32 9.45 26.29
N PHE A 73 -3.62 9.59 26.59
CA PHE A 73 -4.66 9.54 25.55
C PHE A 73 -4.66 10.78 24.65
N LEU A 74 -4.28 11.94 25.16
CA LEU A 74 -4.14 13.16 24.35
C LEU A 74 -2.94 13.09 23.38
N ASP A 75 -1.86 12.43 23.77
CA ASP A 75 -0.67 12.26 22.93
C ASP A 75 -0.82 11.11 21.92
N MET A 76 -1.81 10.24 22.11
CA MET A 76 -2.03 9.08 21.25
C MET A 76 -2.66 9.48 19.90
N ASN A 77 -1.93 9.23 18.82
CA ASN A 77 -2.42 9.43 17.45
C ASN A 77 -2.84 8.10 16.81
N ASN A 78 -4.15 7.80 16.81
CA ASN A 78 -4.68 6.60 16.16
C ASN A 78 -4.96 6.85 14.66
N ARG A 79 -4.41 6.00 13.78
CA ARG A 79 -4.63 6.06 12.33
C ARG A 79 -5.09 4.71 11.80
N ILE A 80 -6.31 4.67 11.28
CA ILE A 80 -6.87 3.49 10.64
C ILE A 80 -6.67 3.61 9.13
N ARG A 81 -6.16 2.55 8.51
CA ARG A 81 -6.04 2.45 7.05
C ARG A 81 -6.27 1.02 6.58
N PHE A 82 -6.82 0.87 5.39
CA PHE A 82 -6.81 -0.42 4.72
C PHE A 82 -5.39 -0.80 4.30
N LYS A 83 -5.05 -2.09 4.41
CA LYS A 83 -3.82 -2.63 3.85
C LYS A 83 -3.89 -2.54 2.32
N THR A 84 -2.80 -2.04 1.71
CA THR A 84 -2.68 -2.02 0.25
C THR A 84 -2.70 -3.45 -0.26
N PRO A 85 -3.60 -3.81 -1.20
CA PRO A 85 -3.61 -5.12 -1.81
C PRO A 85 -2.27 -5.43 -2.48
N GLN A 86 -1.82 -6.68 -2.35
CA GLN A 86 -0.65 -7.18 -3.05
C GLN A 86 -1.05 -7.50 -4.49
N MET A 87 -0.52 -6.73 -5.45
CA MET A 87 -0.81 -6.90 -6.88
C MET A 87 0.41 -6.45 -7.68
N SER A 88 0.85 -7.28 -8.64
CA SER A 88 1.94 -6.92 -9.56
C SER A 88 1.49 -5.88 -10.58
N LEU A 89 2.44 -5.19 -11.21
CA LEU A 89 2.15 -4.29 -12.35
C LEU A 89 1.34 -5.01 -13.45
N GLU A 90 1.72 -6.24 -13.80
CA GLU A 90 0.98 -7.07 -14.76
C GLU A 90 -0.48 -7.32 -14.30
N GLY A 91 -0.68 -7.64 -13.02
CA GLY A 91 -2.02 -7.85 -12.46
C GLY A 91 -2.88 -6.58 -12.46
N ILE A 92 -2.28 -5.41 -12.25
CA ILE A 92 -2.97 -4.11 -12.36
C ILE A 92 -3.39 -3.85 -13.81
N LEU A 93 -2.57 -4.24 -14.79
CA LEU A 93 -2.81 -3.97 -16.21
C LEU A 93 -3.66 -5.04 -16.90
N ASP A 94 -3.86 -6.21 -16.27
CA ASP A 94 -4.69 -7.28 -16.82
C ASP A 94 -6.16 -6.84 -16.94
N LYS A 95 -6.67 -6.85 -18.17
CA LYS A 95 -8.06 -6.49 -18.50
C LYS A 95 -9.10 -7.45 -17.89
N LYS A 96 -8.70 -8.68 -17.54
CA LYS A 96 -9.56 -9.69 -16.92
C LYS A 96 -9.64 -9.55 -15.40
N ASN A 97 -8.80 -8.71 -14.81
CA ASN A 97 -8.79 -8.50 -13.36
C ASN A 97 -9.83 -7.45 -12.96
N ASP A 98 -10.99 -7.89 -12.47
CA ASP A 98 -12.06 -7.00 -11.99
C ASP A 98 -11.68 -6.21 -10.73
N LEU A 99 -10.65 -6.64 -9.99
CA LEU A 99 -10.12 -5.95 -8.82
C LEU A 99 -9.06 -4.91 -9.17
N SER A 100 -8.66 -4.81 -10.45
CA SER A 100 -7.69 -3.81 -10.88
C SER A 100 -8.27 -2.41 -10.73
N PRO A 101 -7.58 -1.49 -10.02
CA PRO A 101 -8.03 -0.10 -9.91
C PRO A 101 -8.08 0.58 -11.30
N VAL A 102 -7.22 0.20 -12.25
CA VAL A 102 -7.26 0.72 -13.62
C VAL A 102 -8.57 0.35 -14.31
N ASN A 103 -8.99 -0.91 -14.21
CA ASN A 103 -10.22 -1.38 -14.84
C ASN A 103 -11.46 -0.76 -14.18
N ILE A 104 -11.44 -0.60 -12.85
CA ILE A 104 -12.52 0.05 -12.11
C ILE A 104 -12.61 1.52 -12.52
N ILE A 105 -11.50 2.27 -12.55
CA ILE A 105 -11.46 3.67 -13.01
C ILE A 105 -12.06 3.77 -14.41
N LEU A 106 -11.62 2.95 -15.36
CA LEU A 106 -12.15 2.98 -16.74
C LEU A 106 -13.65 2.73 -16.81
N LYS A 107 -14.16 1.76 -16.04
CA LYS A 107 -15.59 1.44 -15.99
C LYS A 107 -16.40 2.60 -15.42
N LYS A 108 -15.86 3.29 -14.41
CA LYS A 108 -16.52 4.41 -13.73
C LYS A 108 -16.43 5.70 -14.56
N VAL A 109 -15.31 5.99 -15.22
CA VAL A 109 -15.19 7.11 -16.16
C VAL A 109 -16.18 6.95 -17.32
N ARG A 110 -16.37 5.74 -17.86
CA ARG A 110 -17.42 5.50 -18.89
C ARG A 110 -18.83 5.82 -18.38
N GLN A 111 -19.11 5.59 -17.10
CA GLN A 111 -20.42 5.96 -16.52
C GLN A 111 -20.62 7.48 -16.53
N VAL A 112 -19.56 8.24 -16.24
CA VAL A 112 -19.55 9.71 -16.36
C VAL A 112 -19.72 10.15 -17.82
N GLU A 113 -19.01 9.52 -18.76
CA GLU A 113 -19.15 9.77 -20.20
C GLU A 113 -20.60 9.56 -20.69
N PHE A 114 -21.34 8.62 -20.09
CA PHE A 114 -22.76 8.38 -20.36
C PHE A 114 -23.73 9.27 -19.56
N GLY A 115 -23.23 10.32 -18.89
CA GLY A 115 -24.04 11.33 -18.22
C GLY A 115 -24.40 11.02 -16.76
N LYS A 116 -23.85 9.95 -16.15
CA LYS A 116 -24.05 9.73 -14.71
C LYS A 116 -23.20 10.72 -13.90
N LYS A 117 -23.85 11.48 -13.02
CA LYS A 117 -23.20 12.47 -12.17
C LYS A 117 -23.70 12.33 -10.74
N GLU A 118 -22.99 11.51 -9.97
CA GLU A 118 -23.31 11.17 -8.58
C GLU A 118 -22.06 11.40 -7.73
N GLU A 119 -22.21 11.96 -6.53
CA GLU A 119 -21.07 12.23 -5.64
C GLU A 119 -20.34 10.94 -5.23
N GLU A 120 -21.09 9.85 -5.00
CA GLU A 120 -20.53 8.53 -4.69
C GLU A 120 -19.63 7.98 -5.81
N LEU A 121 -19.97 8.30 -7.06
CA LEU A 121 -19.19 7.91 -8.24
C LEU A 121 -17.83 8.61 -8.22
N ASP A 122 -17.82 9.92 -7.97
CA ASP A 122 -16.61 10.73 -7.87
C ASP A 122 -15.73 10.26 -6.70
N ILE A 123 -16.31 10.05 -5.52
CA ILE A 123 -15.61 9.50 -4.35
C ILE A 123 -14.99 8.14 -4.67
N ARG A 124 -15.72 7.28 -5.40
CA ARG A 124 -15.18 5.97 -5.78
C ARG A 124 -14.01 6.11 -6.75
N ILE A 125 -14.12 6.96 -7.77
CA ILE A 125 -13.03 7.18 -8.73
C ILE A 125 -11.79 7.72 -8.02
N GLU A 126 -11.94 8.71 -7.14
CA GLU A 126 -10.84 9.28 -6.36
C GLU A 126 -10.14 8.21 -5.51
N ARG A 127 -10.92 7.35 -4.83
CA ARG A 127 -10.37 6.23 -4.03
C ARG A 127 -9.55 5.27 -4.88
N GLU A 128 -10.03 4.92 -6.07
CA GLU A 128 -9.31 4.01 -6.98
C GLU A 128 -8.04 4.63 -7.55
N ILE A 129 -8.03 5.94 -7.83
CA ILE A 129 -6.83 6.67 -8.25
C ILE A 129 -5.75 6.58 -7.16
N ARG A 130 -6.12 6.84 -5.90
CA ARG A 130 -5.19 6.73 -4.76
C ARG A 130 -4.71 5.29 -4.58
N LEU A 131 -5.61 4.32 -4.71
CA LEU A 131 -5.29 2.90 -4.60
C LEU A 131 -4.29 2.47 -5.69
N LEU A 132 -4.50 2.88 -6.94
CA LEU A 132 -3.57 2.66 -8.05
C LEU A 132 -2.17 3.14 -7.69
N ALA A 133 -2.03 4.39 -7.25
CA ALA A 133 -0.75 4.96 -6.84
C ALA A 133 -0.08 4.16 -5.71
N CYS A 134 -0.85 3.75 -4.69
CA CYS A 134 -0.33 2.95 -3.59
C CYS A 134 0.13 1.56 -4.03
N ILE A 135 -0.63 0.87 -4.88
CA ILE A 135 -0.27 -0.47 -5.36
C ILE A 135 0.98 -0.38 -6.25
N VAL A 136 1.04 0.57 -7.18
CA VAL A 136 2.22 0.76 -8.04
C VAL A 136 3.47 1.02 -7.21
N LYS A 137 3.39 1.93 -6.23
CA LYS A 137 4.51 2.19 -5.29
C LYS A 137 5.04 0.92 -4.64
N VAL A 138 4.13 0.11 -4.09
CA VAL A 138 4.48 -1.13 -3.39
C VAL A 138 5.05 -2.16 -4.35
N SER A 139 4.42 -2.36 -5.51
CA SER A 139 4.88 -3.28 -6.55
C SER A 139 6.28 -2.92 -7.04
N LEU A 140 6.57 -1.64 -7.28
CA LEU A 140 7.90 -1.19 -7.69
C LEU A 140 8.93 -1.49 -6.61
N ARG A 141 8.68 -1.07 -5.35
CA ARG A 141 9.57 -1.38 -4.23
C ARG A 141 9.88 -2.87 -4.15
N ASP A 142 8.85 -3.71 -4.17
CA ASP A 142 9.00 -5.14 -3.94
C ASP A 142 9.75 -5.81 -5.09
N GLN A 143 9.46 -5.44 -6.35
CA GLN A 143 10.16 -5.96 -7.54
C GLN A 143 11.63 -5.52 -7.59
N PHE A 144 11.93 -4.23 -7.38
CA PHE A 144 13.32 -3.75 -7.34
C PHE A 144 14.10 -4.33 -6.16
N THR A 145 13.48 -4.42 -4.98
CA THR A 145 14.12 -5.04 -3.80
C THR A 145 14.42 -6.52 -4.06
N TYR A 146 13.51 -7.25 -4.68
CA TYR A 146 13.73 -8.63 -5.08
C TYR A 146 14.93 -8.76 -6.03
N LEU A 147 15.03 -7.92 -7.06
CA LEU A 147 16.15 -7.91 -8.00
C LEU A 147 17.49 -7.63 -7.29
N LEU A 148 17.53 -6.60 -6.43
CA LEU A 148 18.75 -6.20 -5.73
C LEU A 148 19.23 -7.24 -4.72
N ASN A 149 18.31 -7.83 -3.96
CA ASN A 149 18.60 -8.85 -2.95
C ASN A 149 19.05 -10.17 -3.58
N ASN A 150 18.51 -10.51 -4.76
CA ASN A 150 18.83 -11.76 -5.46
C ASN A 150 19.86 -11.58 -6.59
N TYR A 151 20.48 -10.41 -6.70
CA TYR A 151 21.41 -10.04 -7.78
C TYR A 151 22.43 -11.13 -8.12
N LYS A 152 23.22 -11.58 -7.13
CA LYS A 152 24.28 -12.59 -7.34
C LYS A 152 23.71 -13.91 -7.86
N LYS A 153 22.59 -14.35 -7.27
CA LYS A 153 21.91 -15.60 -7.66
C LYS A 153 21.38 -15.52 -9.08
N LEU A 154 20.77 -14.39 -9.45
CA LEU A 154 20.23 -14.17 -10.79
C LEU A 154 21.32 -14.09 -11.85
N LEU A 155 22.48 -13.49 -11.52
CA LEU A 155 23.65 -13.48 -12.41
C LEU A 155 24.19 -14.89 -12.66
N MET A 156 24.40 -15.69 -11.61
CA MET A 156 24.89 -17.07 -11.76
C MET A 156 23.98 -17.95 -12.62
N GLN A 157 22.69 -17.61 -12.68
CA GLN A 157 21.68 -18.31 -13.47
C GLN A 157 21.48 -17.73 -14.88
N GLY A 158 22.18 -16.64 -15.25
CA GLY A 158 21.98 -15.93 -16.52
C GLY A 158 20.59 -15.27 -16.67
N ASN A 159 19.85 -15.10 -15.56
CA ASN A 159 18.46 -14.63 -15.58
C ASN A 159 18.30 -13.14 -15.24
N PHE A 160 19.38 -12.47 -14.85
CA PHE A 160 19.33 -11.09 -14.38
C PHE A 160 18.86 -10.10 -15.45
N GLU A 161 19.44 -10.17 -16.64
CA GLU A 161 19.07 -9.30 -17.77
C GLU A 161 17.59 -9.46 -18.13
N ASN A 162 17.14 -10.71 -18.32
CA ASN A 162 15.73 -11.02 -18.59
C ASN A 162 14.78 -10.48 -17.52
N ALA A 163 15.17 -10.55 -16.25
CA ALA A 163 14.35 -10.05 -15.14
C ALA A 163 14.26 -8.50 -15.16
N ILE A 164 15.36 -7.81 -15.47
CA ILE A 164 15.36 -6.35 -15.66
C ILE A 164 14.50 -5.97 -16.87
N THR A 165 14.71 -6.61 -18.02
CA THR A 165 13.95 -6.32 -19.24
C THR A 165 12.45 -6.46 -19.01
N ARG A 166 12.01 -7.54 -18.35
CA ARG A 166 10.59 -7.73 -18.00
C ARG A 166 10.05 -6.62 -17.09
N LEU A 167 10.83 -6.18 -16.11
CA LEU A 167 10.44 -5.09 -15.23
C LEU A 167 10.30 -3.77 -16.01
N LEU A 168 11.27 -3.44 -16.85
CA LEU A 168 11.23 -2.23 -17.68
C LEU A 168 10.04 -2.25 -18.64
N THR A 169 9.79 -3.37 -19.32
CA THR A 169 8.60 -3.53 -20.17
C THR A 169 7.29 -3.39 -19.38
N SER A 170 7.25 -3.88 -18.14
CA SER A 170 6.07 -3.71 -17.28
C SER A 170 5.84 -2.24 -16.91
N ILE A 171 6.92 -1.48 -16.68
CA ILE A 171 6.86 -0.04 -16.42
C ILE A 171 6.41 0.73 -17.67
N GLU A 172 6.96 0.41 -18.84
CA GLU A 172 6.54 1.02 -20.11
C GLU A 172 5.05 0.79 -20.38
N ASN A 173 4.56 -0.43 -20.17
CA ASN A 173 3.14 -0.76 -20.30
C ASN A 173 2.26 0.02 -19.32
N LEU A 174 2.76 0.26 -18.10
CA LEU A 174 2.07 1.10 -17.11
C LEU A 174 2.00 2.55 -17.59
N GLU A 175 3.09 3.13 -18.09
CA GLU A 175 3.13 4.51 -18.59
C GLU A 175 2.18 4.71 -19.78
N ILE A 176 2.17 3.78 -20.74
CA ILE A 176 1.20 3.79 -21.84
C ILE A 176 -0.23 3.81 -21.30
N LYS A 177 -0.50 3.00 -20.27
CA LYS A 177 -1.84 2.92 -19.68
C LYS A 177 -2.23 4.20 -18.93
N LEU A 178 -1.30 4.81 -18.21
CA LEU A 178 -1.51 6.08 -17.52
C LEU A 178 -1.77 7.22 -18.52
N ASN A 179 -1.07 7.24 -19.66
CA ASN A 179 -1.34 8.21 -20.72
C ASN A 179 -2.75 8.05 -21.31
N CYS A 180 -3.19 6.81 -21.56
CA CYS A 180 -4.57 6.55 -21.98
C CYS A 180 -5.61 7.02 -20.95
N LEU A 181 -5.32 6.83 -19.65
CA LEU A 181 -6.18 7.37 -18.59
C LEU A 181 -6.18 8.90 -18.57
N ARG A 182 -5.01 9.54 -18.72
CA ARG A 182 -4.88 11.01 -18.80
C ARG A 182 -5.79 11.59 -19.87
N GLU A 183 -5.75 11.03 -21.08
CA GLU A 183 -6.61 11.46 -22.19
C GLU A 183 -8.10 11.35 -21.82
N LYS A 184 -8.51 10.25 -21.19
CA LYS A 184 -9.90 10.06 -20.77
C LYS A 184 -10.36 11.08 -19.73
N PHE A 185 -9.51 11.41 -18.75
CA PHE A 185 -9.85 12.40 -17.73
C PHE A 185 -9.98 13.82 -18.31
N VAL A 186 -9.25 14.13 -19.38
CA VAL A 186 -9.37 15.39 -20.12
C VAL A 186 -10.68 15.41 -20.93
N LEU A 187 -11.01 14.33 -21.64
CA LEU A 187 -12.16 14.27 -22.54
C LEU A 187 -13.51 14.13 -21.81
N ALA A 188 -13.57 13.40 -20.69
CA ALA A 188 -14.82 13.02 -20.03
C ALA A 188 -15.49 14.13 -19.19
N GLN A 189 -15.12 15.41 -19.38
CA GLN A 189 -15.66 16.56 -18.62
C GLN A 189 -15.69 16.35 -17.09
N MET A 190 -14.69 15.65 -16.57
CA MET A 190 -14.65 15.25 -15.16
C MET A 190 -14.67 16.47 -14.21
N ALA A 191 -15.04 16.25 -12.95
CA ALA A 191 -14.85 17.26 -11.92
C ALA A 191 -13.35 17.65 -11.83
N ILE A 192 -13.07 18.94 -11.58
CA ILE A 192 -11.70 19.46 -11.47
C ILE A 192 -10.89 18.65 -10.44
N LYS A 193 -11.49 18.37 -9.28
CA LYS A 193 -10.88 17.58 -8.21
C LYS A 193 -10.39 16.20 -8.66
N LEU A 194 -11.12 15.53 -9.56
CA LEU A 194 -10.74 14.21 -10.07
C LEU A 194 -9.59 14.28 -11.06
N ARG A 195 -9.54 15.33 -11.89
CA ARG A 195 -8.40 15.59 -12.76
C ARG A 195 -7.14 15.87 -11.95
N GLU A 196 -7.24 16.71 -10.93
CA GLU A 196 -6.14 17.01 -10.01
C GLU A 196 -5.69 15.76 -9.26
N ALA A 197 -6.62 14.97 -8.72
CA ALA A 197 -6.30 13.72 -8.05
C ALA A 197 -5.55 12.75 -8.97
N PHE A 198 -5.99 12.60 -10.22
CA PHE A 198 -5.29 11.77 -11.20
C PHE A 198 -3.91 12.34 -11.54
N GLN A 199 -3.80 13.64 -11.77
CA GLN A 199 -2.52 14.30 -12.07
C GLN A 199 -1.51 14.10 -10.94
N PHE A 200 -1.90 14.29 -9.68
CA PHE A 200 -1.02 14.05 -8.53
C PHE A 200 -0.62 12.58 -8.41
N ALA A 201 -1.54 11.64 -8.68
CA ALA A 201 -1.23 10.22 -8.67
C ALA A 201 -0.24 9.85 -9.78
N ASP A 202 -0.43 10.38 -10.99
CA ASP A 202 0.45 10.17 -12.14
C ASP A 202 1.86 10.73 -11.92
N GLU A 203 1.96 11.96 -11.40
CA GLU A 203 3.23 12.57 -11.01
C GLU A 203 3.92 11.76 -9.90
N TYR A 204 3.16 11.34 -8.88
CA TYR A 204 3.67 10.51 -7.81
C TYR A 204 4.21 9.17 -8.31
N ILE A 205 3.49 8.48 -9.20
CA ILE A 205 3.94 7.23 -9.81
C ILE A 205 5.23 7.46 -10.60
N SER A 206 5.27 8.51 -11.42
CA SER A 206 6.46 8.89 -12.20
C SER A 206 7.67 9.12 -11.29
N LEU A 207 7.47 9.79 -10.14
CA LEU A 207 8.52 10.00 -9.15
C LEU A 207 8.97 8.68 -8.50
N GLN A 208 8.05 7.76 -8.19
CA GLN A 208 8.40 6.45 -7.64
C GLN A 208 9.24 5.64 -8.64
N ILE A 209 8.85 5.61 -9.92
CA ILE A 209 9.62 4.94 -10.98
C ILE A 209 11.04 5.49 -11.03
N LYS A 210 11.18 6.82 -11.12
CA LYS A 210 12.50 7.48 -11.17
C LYS A 210 13.35 7.17 -9.93
N THR A 211 12.74 7.25 -8.75
CA THR A 211 13.43 7.00 -7.48
C THR A 211 13.97 5.58 -7.41
N TRP A 212 13.17 4.58 -7.77
CA TRP A 212 13.59 3.19 -7.72
C TRP A 212 14.60 2.82 -8.81
N ILE A 213 14.46 3.39 -10.01
CA ILE A 213 15.47 3.22 -11.08
C ILE A 213 16.81 3.82 -10.62
N ALA A 214 16.82 5.07 -10.16
CA ALA A 214 18.04 5.74 -9.70
C ALA A 214 18.69 5.01 -8.52
N HIS A 215 17.89 4.58 -7.54
CA HIS A 215 18.36 3.77 -6.42
C HIS A 215 19.00 2.47 -6.90
N THR A 216 18.36 1.77 -7.84
CA THR A 216 18.86 0.50 -8.39
C THR A 216 20.17 0.70 -9.14
N ILE A 217 20.28 1.73 -9.98
CA ILE A 217 21.52 2.08 -10.69
C ILE A 217 22.65 2.32 -9.68
N LYS A 218 22.42 3.16 -8.68
CA LYS A 218 23.43 3.44 -7.63
C LYS A 218 23.87 2.18 -6.88
N CYS A 219 22.94 1.28 -6.57
CA CYS A 219 23.24 0.00 -5.93
C CYS A 219 24.00 -0.98 -6.83
N LEU A 220 23.86 -0.86 -8.15
CA LEU A 220 24.58 -1.70 -9.12
C LEU A 220 25.96 -1.13 -9.44
N GLU A 221 26.10 0.19 -9.58
CA GLU A 221 27.41 0.86 -9.76
C GLU A 221 28.35 0.65 -8.57
N GLY A 222 27.81 0.60 -7.35
CA GLY A 222 28.57 0.29 -6.14
C GLY A 222 28.96 -1.19 -5.98
N LYS A 223 28.55 -2.07 -6.91
CA LYS A 223 28.95 -3.48 -6.93
C LYS A 223 29.98 -3.66 -8.06
N PRO A 224 31.17 -4.22 -7.80
CA PRO A 224 32.14 -4.44 -8.85
C PRO A 224 31.50 -5.29 -9.95
N ILE A 225 31.46 -4.75 -11.15
CA ILE A 225 31.19 -5.52 -12.37
C ILE A 225 32.40 -6.44 -12.48
N ASP A 226 32.22 -7.72 -12.15
CA ASP A 226 33.24 -8.73 -12.40
C ASP A 226 33.52 -8.71 -13.91
N SER A 227 34.69 -8.21 -14.26
CA SER A 227 35.19 -8.03 -15.62
C SER A 227 35.57 -9.37 -16.26
N ASN A 228 34.70 -10.37 -16.15
CA ASN A 228 34.89 -11.72 -16.68
C ASN A 228 33.66 -12.17 -17.50
N ILE A 229 33.13 -11.27 -18.33
CA ILE A 229 32.37 -11.64 -19.52
C ILE A 229 33.13 -11.11 -20.74
N GLN A 230 34.34 -11.64 -20.92
CA GLN A 230 34.99 -11.75 -22.23
C GLN A 230 35.68 -13.11 -22.28
N SER A 231 34.98 -14.08 -22.86
CA SER A 231 35.55 -15.24 -23.55
C SER A 231 34.46 -15.87 -24.39
#